data_AF-A0A2N7Q1X1-F1
#
_entry.id   AF-A0A2N7Q1X1-F1
#
_cell.length_a   1.000
_cell.length_b   1.000
_cell.length_c   1.000
_cell.angle_alpha   90.00
_cell.angle_beta   90.00
_cell.angle_gamma   90.00
#
_symmetry.space_group_name_H-M   'P 1'
#
loop_
_entity.id
_entity.type
_entity.pdbx_description
1 polymer ?
#
loop_
_entity_poly.entity_id
_entity_poly.type
_entity_poly.pdbx_seq_one_letter_code
_entity_poly.pdbx_strand_id
1 'polypeptide(L)'
;MRNLALTLGLLATVSFGAFAVTPQKIFEMHCMQCHNGKRAPSAKELHTKFAGKKKELVAAISHCRPAMALPASEREAIINWLSSK
;
A
#
# COMPACT_ATOMS: atom_id res chain seq x y z
N MET A 1 39.94 34.30 30.78
CA MET A 1 38.54 34.30 30.33
C MET A 1 38.49 34.39 28.81
N ARG A 2 38.08 33.33 28.11
CA ARG A 2 37.36 33.40 26.82
C ARG A 2 37.01 31.99 26.36
N ASN A 3 35.79 31.60 26.72
CA ASN A 3 35.07 30.46 26.19
C ASN A 3 34.77 30.70 24.70
N LEU A 4 35.10 29.76 23.82
CA LEU A 4 34.36 29.58 22.57
C LEU A 4 33.85 28.15 22.55
N ALA A 5 32.58 28.00 22.93
CA ALA A 5 31.83 26.77 22.79
C ALA A 5 31.57 26.53 21.30
N LEU A 6 32.12 25.44 20.76
CA LEU A 6 31.71 24.88 19.48
C LEU A 6 30.33 24.25 19.69
N THR A 7 29.26 24.97 19.32
CA THR A 7 27.94 24.36 19.19
C THR A 7 27.89 23.61 17.86
N LEU A 8 28.21 22.32 17.89
CA LEU A 8 27.85 21.39 16.82
C LEU A 8 26.32 21.37 16.73
N GLY A 9 25.82 22.00 15.67
CA GLY A 9 24.41 21.93 15.28
C GLY A 9 24.04 20.48 14.99
N LEU A 10 23.37 19.85 15.96
CA LEU A 10 22.67 18.60 15.78
C LEU A 10 21.54 18.87 14.78
N LEU A 11 21.79 18.59 13.50
CA LEU A 11 20.75 18.48 12.48
C LEU A 11 19.84 17.32 12.91
N ALA A 12 18.83 17.65 13.70
CA ALA A 12 17.69 16.78 13.92
C ALA A 12 16.98 16.63 12.58
N THR A 13 17.34 15.58 11.84
CA THR A 13 16.53 15.08 10.74
C THR A 13 15.19 14.67 11.33
N VAL A 14 14.21 15.57 11.29
CA VAL A 14 12.83 15.25 11.63
C VAL A 14 12.35 14.29 10.54
N SER A 15 12.52 13.00 10.79
CA SER A 15 11.95 11.97 9.94
C SER A 15 10.44 12.06 10.17
N PHE A 16 9.75 12.74 9.26
CA PHE A 16 8.31 12.63 9.14
C PHE A 16 8.04 11.17 8.78
N GLY A 17 7.85 10.35 9.80
CA GLY A 17 7.36 9.00 9.64
C GLY A 17 5.96 9.09 9.05
N ALA A 18 5.88 9.17 7.72
CA ALA A 18 4.66 8.84 7.00
C ALA A 18 4.32 7.44 7.48
N PHE A 19 3.29 7.32 8.32
CA PHE A 19 2.78 6.04 8.78
C PHE A 19 2.49 5.22 7.52
N ALA A 20 3.39 4.29 7.19
CA ALA A 20 3.29 3.53 5.96
C ALA A 20 2.03 2.67 6.06
N VAL A 21 0.96 3.08 5.38
CA VAL A 21 -0.29 2.34 5.34
C VAL A 21 0.01 1.02 4.64
N THR A 22 -0.24 -0.10 5.32
CA THR A 22 0.04 -1.42 4.76
C THR A 22 -0.90 -1.70 3.58
N PRO A 23 -0.50 -2.54 2.61
CA PRO A 23 -1.40 -2.95 1.53
C PRO A 23 -2.69 -3.58 2.05
N GLN A 24 -2.61 -4.36 3.14
CA GLN A 24 -3.79 -4.90 3.81
C GLN A 24 -4.73 -3.78 4.28
N LYS A 25 -4.18 -2.71 4.87
CA LYS A 25 -5.02 -1.60 5.35
C LYS A 25 -5.65 -0.82 4.19
N ILE A 26 -4.92 -0.59 3.10
CA ILE A 26 -5.48 0.00 1.87
C ILE A 26 -6.66 -0.84 1.36
N PHE A 27 -6.51 -2.17 1.36
CA PHE A 27 -7.57 -3.08 0.92
C PHE A 27 -8.82 -2.98 1.81
N GLU A 28 -8.64 -2.97 3.13
CA GLU A 28 -9.73 -2.81 4.09
C GLU A 28 -10.51 -1.51 3.87
N MET A 29 -9.80 -0.41 3.61
CA MET A 29 -10.41 0.92 3.44
C MET A 29 -11.16 1.06 2.11
N HIS A 30 -10.65 0.47 1.02
CA HIS A 30 -11.13 0.79 -0.34
C HIS A 30 -11.78 -0.38 -1.08
N CYS A 31 -11.40 -1.62 -0.78
CA CYS A 31 -11.82 -2.79 -1.55
C CYS A 31 -12.89 -3.62 -0.81
N MET A 32 -12.87 -3.61 0.53
CA MET A 32 -13.69 -4.49 1.35
C MET A 32 -15.20 -4.21 1.27
N GLN A 33 -15.62 -3.04 0.77
CA GLN A 33 -17.03 -2.77 0.49
C GLN A 33 -17.62 -3.78 -0.51
N CYS A 34 -16.80 -4.28 -1.44
CA CYS A 34 -17.19 -5.28 -2.43
C CYS A 34 -16.51 -6.63 -2.21
N HIS A 35 -15.21 -6.63 -1.94
CA HIS A 35 -14.38 -7.83 -1.81
C HIS A 35 -14.34 -8.37 -0.37
N ASN A 36 -15.52 -8.78 0.12
CA ASN A 36 -15.73 -9.26 1.49
C ASN A 36 -16.00 -10.77 1.58
N GLY A 37 -15.83 -11.52 0.49
CA GLY A 37 -16.10 -12.97 0.44
C GLY A 37 -17.59 -13.35 0.35
N LYS A 38 -18.51 -12.38 0.44
CA LYS A 38 -19.95 -12.59 0.22
C LYS A 38 -20.40 -12.05 -1.13
N ARG A 39 -20.02 -10.81 -1.44
CA ARG A 39 -20.41 -10.12 -2.69
C ARG A 39 -19.43 -10.37 -3.82
N ALA A 40 -18.15 -10.38 -3.50
CA ALA A 40 -17.04 -10.68 -4.41
C ALA A 40 -15.92 -11.36 -3.61
N PRO A 41 -14.95 -12.01 -4.28
CA PRO A 41 -13.86 -12.71 -3.61
C PRO A 41 -13.16 -11.82 -2.58
N SER A 42 -12.96 -12.35 -1.38
CA SER A 42 -12.19 -11.74 -0.29
C SER A 42 -10.72 -11.56 -0.66
N ALA A 43 -9.97 -10.79 0.13
CA ALA A 43 -8.51 -10.67 -0.03
C ALA A 43 -7.83 -12.04 -0.09
N LYS A 44 -8.21 -12.98 0.79
CA LYS A 44 -7.66 -14.35 0.81
C LYS A 44 -7.89 -15.08 -0.51
N GLU A 45 -9.11 -15.02 -1.04
CA GLU A 45 -9.44 -15.66 -2.31
C GLU A 45 -8.74 -15.00 -3.50
N LEU A 46 -8.57 -13.67 -3.45
CA LEU A 46 -7.80 -12.93 -4.45
C LEU A 46 -6.31 -13.29 -4.42
N HIS A 47 -5.70 -13.44 -3.23
CA HIS A 47 -4.35 -13.95 -3.10
C HIS A 47 -4.22 -15.33 -3.74
N THR A 48 -5.11 -16.27 -3.41
CA THR A 48 -5.10 -17.60 -4.03
C THR A 48 -5.24 -17.53 -5.55
N LYS A 49 -6.14 -16.67 -6.05
CA LYS A 49 -6.40 -16.54 -7.49
C LYS A 49 -5.21 -15.92 -8.25
N PHE A 50 -4.54 -14.94 -7.66
CA PHE A 50 -3.54 -14.10 -8.33
C PHE A 50 -2.10 -14.32 -7.86
N ALA A 51 -1.82 -15.29 -6.99
CA ALA A 51 -0.47 -15.64 -6.55
C ALA A 51 0.46 -15.89 -7.76
N GLY A 52 1.51 -15.06 -7.88
CA GLY A 52 2.45 -15.10 -8.99
C GLY A 52 1.91 -14.59 -10.34
N LYS A 53 0.68 -14.07 -10.39
CA LYS A 53 -0.04 -13.69 -11.61
C LYS A 53 -0.30 -12.18 -11.69
N LYS A 54 0.73 -11.39 -11.38
CA LYS A 54 0.66 -9.92 -11.37
C LYS A 54 0.04 -9.31 -12.64
N LYS A 55 0.42 -9.81 -13.82
CA LYS A 55 -0.11 -9.29 -15.11
C LYS A 55 -1.61 -9.53 -15.26
N GLU A 56 -2.09 -10.71 -14.86
CA GLU A 56 -3.52 -11.04 -14.89
C GLU A 56 -4.30 -10.15 -13.91
N LEU A 57 -3.74 -9.89 -12.73
CA LEU A 57 -4.34 -8.99 -11.75
C LEU A 57 -4.46 -7.55 -12.31
N VAL A 58 -3.39 -7.02 -12.92
CA VAL A 58 -3.39 -5.69 -13.55
C VAL A 58 -4.49 -5.58 -14.61
N ALA A 59 -4.61 -6.59 -15.48
CA ALA A 59 -5.66 -6.63 -16.48
C ALA A 59 -7.07 -6.65 -15.84
N ALA A 60 -7.27 -7.47 -14.80
CA ALA A 60 -8.55 -7.59 -14.11
C ALA A 60 -8.98 -6.28 -13.41
N ILE A 61 -8.04 -5.54 -12.81
CA ILE A 61 -8.37 -4.29 -12.10
C ILE A 61 -8.49 -3.07 -13.02
N SER A 62 -8.07 -3.17 -14.29
CA SER A 62 -8.10 -2.03 -15.23
C SER A 62 -9.50 -1.43 -15.43
N HIS A 63 -10.53 -2.25 -15.20
CA HIS A 63 -11.94 -1.83 -15.25
C HIS A 63 -12.56 -1.59 -13.86
N CYS A 64 -11.81 -1.77 -12.78
CA CYS A 64 -12.27 -1.58 -11.41
C CYS A 64 -12.12 -0.11 -11.00
N ARG A 65 -13.20 0.67 -11.11
CA ARG A 65 -13.18 2.13 -10.80
C ARG A 65 -12.58 2.45 -9.41
N PRO A 66 -12.96 1.77 -8.30
CA PRO A 66 -12.35 2.04 -6.99
C PRO A 66 -10.84 1.79 -6.96
N ALA A 67 -10.38 0.69 -7.54
CA ALA A 67 -8.95 0.37 -7.58
C ALA A 67 -8.16 1.34 -8.46
N MET A 68 -8.74 1.77 -9.59
CA MET A 68 -8.12 2.73 -10.49
C MET A 68 -8.12 4.17 -9.94
N ALA A 69 -9.01 4.49 -9.01
CA ALA A 69 -9.04 5.78 -8.33
C ALA A 69 -7.97 5.95 -7.24
N LEU A 70 -7.32 4.86 -6.80
CA LEU A 70 -6.24 4.94 -5.82
C LEU A 70 -5.02 5.71 -6.36
N PRO A 71 -4.22 6.34 -5.49
CA PRO A 71 -2.88 6.79 -5.84
C PRO A 71 -2.07 5.66 -6.46
N ALA A 72 -1.17 5.99 -7.40
CA ALA A 72 -0.40 4.98 -8.12
C ALA A 72 0.43 4.08 -7.19
N SER A 73 1.06 4.67 -6.16
CA SER A 73 1.83 3.94 -5.14
C SER A 73 0.97 2.95 -4.35
N GLU A 74 -0.24 3.35 -3.93
CA GLU A 74 -1.16 2.47 -3.19
C GLU A 74 -1.71 1.35 -4.07
N ARG A 75 -2.06 1.67 -5.32
CA ARG A 75 -2.49 0.68 -6.30
C ARG A 75 -1.39 -0.35 -6.58
N GLU A 76 -0.14 0.09 -6.76
CA GLU A 76 1.00 -0.81 -6.92
C GLU A 76 1.25 -1.67 -5.68
N ALA A 77 1.12 -1.09 -4.48
CA ALA A 77 1.24 -1.82 -3.23
C ALA A 77 0.20 -2.95 -3.13
N ILE A 78 -1.06 -2.68 -3.48
CA ILE A 78 -2.13 -3.69 -3.55
C ILE A 78 -1.84 -4.76 -4.60
N ILE A 79 -1.42 -4.36 -5.80
CA ILE A 79 -1.11 -5.31 -6.88
C ILE A 79 0.01 -6.26 -6.43
N ASN A 80 1.09 -5.72 -5.88
CA ASN A 80 2.23 -6.52 -5.41
C ASN A 80 1.82 -7.45 -4.26
N TRP A 81 1.01 -6.95 -3.33
CA TRP A 81 0.52 -7.75 -2.22
C TRP A 81 -0.38 -8.89 -2.68
N LEU A 82 -1.47 -8.60 -3.42
CA LEU A 82 -2.41 -9.62 -3.87
C LEU A 82 -1.80 -10.65 -4.84
N SER A 83 -0.71 -10.31 -5.52
CA SER A 83 -0.02 -11.21 -6.45
C SER A 83 1.25 -11.85 -5.90
N SER A 84 1.58 -11.65 -4.61
CA SER A 84 2.72 -12.31 -3.99
C SER A 84 2.54 -13.83 -4.00
N LYS A 85 3.64 -14.57 -4.17
CA LYS A 85 3.68 -16.04 -4.02
C LYS A 85 3.84 -16.43 -2.56
#